data_AF-A0A520REP6-F1
#
_entry.id   AF-A0A520REP6-F1
#
_cell.length_a   1.000
_cell.length_b   1.000
_cell.length_c   1.000
_cell.angle_alpha   90.00
_cell.angle_beta   90.00
_cell.angle_gamma   90.00
#
_symmetry.space_group_name_H-M   'P 1'
#
loop_
_entity.id
_entity.type
_entity.pdbx_description
1 polymer ?
#
loop_
_entity_poly.entity_id
_entity_poly.type
_entity_poly.pdbx_seq_one_letter_code
_entity_poly.pdbx_strand_id
1 'polypeptide(L)' 'GFKDDFIVRISPLADGGTRIDMRSKSRIGLSDIGANAARIRDFTERLNAALG' A
#
# COMPACT_ATOMS: atom_id res chain seq x y z
N GLY A 1 0.48 19.77 1.84
CA GLY A 1 0.16 18.41 1.34
C GLY A 1 -1.02 17.87 2.11
N PHE A 2 -1.89 17.09 1.45
CA PHE A 2 -2.95 16.36 2.13
C PHE A 2 -2.34 15.34 3.10
N LYS A 3 -2.95 15.17 4.28
CA LYS A 3 -2.53 14.13 5.23
C LYS A 3 -3.29 12.87 4.90
N ASP A 4 -2.58 11.82 4.56
CA ASP A 4 -3.17 10.52 4.26
C ASP A 4 -2.52 9.43 5.10
N ASP A 5 -3.26 8.35 5.32
CA ASP A 5 -2.77 7.15 6.00
C ASP A 5 -2.41 6.08 4.97
N PHE A 6 -1.21 5.52 5.12
CA PHE A 6 -0.76 4.36 4.38
C PHE A 6 -0.15 3.35 5.35
N ILE A 7 -0.80 2.19 5.48
CA ILE A 7 -0.41 1.13 6.41
C ILE A 7 0.09 -0.05 5.60
N VAL A 8 1.27 -0.55 5.96
CA VAL A 8 1.82 -1.80 5.44
C VAL A 8 1.99 -2.77 6.61
N ARG A 9 1.33 -3.92 6.54
CA ARG A 9 1.51 -5.03 7.50
C ARG A 9 2.22 -6.17 6.81
N ILE A 10 3.20 -6.73 7.48
CA ILE A 10 4.04 -7.82 6.98
C ILE A 10 3.89 -8.99 7.94
N SER A 11 3.66 -10.19 7.41
CA SER A 11 3.59 -11.42 8.20
C SER A 11 4.17 -12.60 7.43
N PRO A 12 4.87 -13.53 8.10
CA PRO A 12 5.34 -14.75 7.46
C PRO A 12 4.18 -15.66 7.05
N LEU A 13 4.38 -16.45 6.00
CA LEU A 13 3.51 -17.54 5.58
C LEU A 13 4.19 -18.89 5.86
N ALA A 14 3.38 -19.94 5.99
CA ALA A 14 3.84 -21.28 6.34
C ALA A 14 4.74 -21.92 5.25
N ASP A 15 4.59 -21.49 4.01
CA ASP A 15 5.38 -21.93 2.84
C ASP A 15 6.72 -21.19 2.69
N GLY A 16 7.10 -20.38 3.69
CA GLY A 16 8.29 -19.52 3.62
C GLY A 16 8.06 -18.22 2.83
N GLY A 17 6.85 -18.00 2.30
CA GLY A 17 6.46 -16.74 1.69
C GLY A 17 6.26 -15.62 2.72
N THR A 18 6.10 -14.40 2.21
CA THR A 18 5.74 -13.23 3.02
C THR A 18 4.43 -12.65 2.52
N ARG A 19 3.46 -12.49 3.43
CA ARG A 19 2.22 -11.77 3.14
C ARG A 19 2.40 -10.29 3.46
N ILE A 20 2.02 -9.46 2.49
CA ILE A 20 2.03 -8.01 2.60
C ILE A 20 0.59 -7.52 2.44
N ASP A 21 0.03 -6.90 3.49
CA ASP A 21 -1.27 -6.24 3.47
C ASP A 21 -1.06 -4.73 3.45
N MET A 22 -1.61 -4.08 2.43
CA MET A 22 -1.50 -2.64 2.23
C MET A 22 -2.87 -1.99 2.31
N ARG A 23 -2.98 -0.90 3.07
CA ARG A 23 -4.20 -0.10 3.18
C ARG A 23 -3.88 1.37 2.99
N SER A 24 -4.72 2.05 2.21
CA SER A 24 -4.60 3.48 1.94
C SER A 24 -5.92 4.18 2.23
N LYS A 25 -5.86 5.31 2.95
CA LYS A 25 -7.04 6.12 3.26
C LYS A 25 -6.70 7.61 3.18
N SER A 26 -7.55 8.36 2.49
CA SER A 26 -7.51 9.82 2.50
C SER A 26 -8.14 10.35 3.79
N ARG A 27 -7.49 11.29 4.50
CA ARG A 27 -8.09 11.87 5.73
C ARG A 27 -9.02 13.06 5.45
N ILE A 28 -8.91 13.65 4.27
CA ILE A 28 -9.64 14.85 3.86
C ILE A 28 -10.26 14.61 2.49
N GLY A 29 -11.51 15.02 2.32
CA GLY A 29 -12.28 14.85 1.08
C GLY A 29 -13.41 13.81 1.21
N LEU A 30 -14.41 13.93 0.35
CA LEU A 30 -15.58 13.04 0.31
C LEU A 30 -15.34 11.77 -0.52
N SER A 31 -14.37 11.81 -1.44
CA SER A 31 -14.02 10.71 -2.33
C SER A 31 -12.53 10.74 -2.65
N ASP A 32 -11.90 9.58 -2.85
CA ASP A 32 -10.49 9.50 -3.23
C ASP A 32 -10.25 9.45 -4.75
N ILE A 33 -11.31 9.26 -5.56
CA ILE A 33 -11.25 9.24 -7.05
C ILE A 33 -10.14 8.28 -7.56
N GLY A 34 -9.86 7.20 -6.82
CA GLY A 34 -8.84 6.21 -7.16
C GLY A 34 -7.42 6.55 -6.70
N ALA A 35 -7.20 7.67 -6.00
CA ALA A 35 -5.89 8.04 -5.46
C ALA A 35 -5.33 6.98 -4.49
N ASN A 36 -6.19 6.33 -3.71
CA ASN A 36 -5.75 5.28 -2.78
C ASN A 36 -5.26 4.04 -3.53
N ALA A 37 -5.97 3.65 -4.58
CA ALA A 37 -5.57 2.53 -5.42
C ALA A 37 -4.28 2.84 -6.19
N ALA A 38 -4.14 4.06 -6.72
CA ALA A 38 -2.92 4.51 -7.40
C ALA A 38 -1.70 4.45 -6.46
N ARG A 39 -1.85 4.88 -5.21
CA ARG A 39 -0.78 4.81 -4.21
C ARG A 39 -0.35 3.39 -3.88
N ILE A 40 -1.30 2.47 -3.73
CA ILE A 40 -0.99 1.04 -3.48
C ILE A 40 -0.22 0.46 -4.68
N ARG A 41 -0.63 0.78 -5.91
CA ARG A 41 0.07 0.30 -7.13
C ARG A 41 1.49 0.83 -7.23
N ASP A 42 1.69 2.15 -7.08
CA ASP A 42 3.02 2.77 -7.08
C ASP A 42 3.95 2.14 -6.04
N PHE A 43 3.47 1.96 -4.80
CA PHE A 43 4.26 1.32 -3.77
C PHE A 43 4.60 -0.13 -4.12
N THR A 44 3.66 -0.88 -4.69
CA THR A 44 3.88 -2.27 -5.11
C THR A 44 4.95 -2.36 -6.21
N GLU A 45 4.88 -1.49 -7.22
CA GLU A 45 5.87 -1.44 -8.30
C GLU A 45 7.28 -1.14 -7.76
N ARG A 46 7.39 -0.15 -6.88
CA ARG A 46 8.66 0.22 -6.24
C ARG A 46 9.19 -0.87 -5.33
N LEU A 47 8.31 -1.55 -4.60
CA LEU A 47 8.69 -2.68 -3.76
C LEU A 47 9.24 -3.83 -4.60
N ASN A 48 8.54 -4.21 -5.67
CA ASN A 48 9.02 -5.26 -6.58
C ASN A 48 10.37 -4.90 -7.19
N ALA A 49 10.53 -3.66 -7.68
CA ALA A 49 11.80 -3.18 -8.21
C ALA A 49 12.95 -3.22 -7.18
N ALA A 50 12.64 -3.02 -5.88
CA ALA A 50 13.62 -3.11 -4.81
C ALA A 50 13.97 -4.56 -4.39
N LEU A 51 13.10 -5.52 -4.69
CA LEU A 51 13.29 -6.94 -4.35
C LEU A 51 14.01 -7.74 -5.46
N GLY A 52 14.01 -7.24 -6.70
CA GLY A 52 14.69 -7.89 -7.85
C GLY A 52 13.82 -8.94 -8.53
#